data_AF-A0A7V4G2A6-F1
#
_entry.id   AF-A0A7V4G2A6-F1
#
_cell.length_a   1.000
_cell.length_b   1.000
_cell.length_c   1.000
_cell.angle_alpha   90.00
_cell.angle_beta   90.00
_cell.angle_gamma   90.00
#
_symmetry.space_group_name_H-M   'P 1'
#
loop_
_entity.id
_entity.type
_entity.pdbx_description
1 polymer ?
#
loop_
_entity_poly.entity_id
_entity_poly.type
_entity_poly.pdbx_seq_one_letter_code
_entity_poly.pdbx_strand_id
1 'polypeptide(L)'
;MSSGGSSGGGVSMANGSGGAPSGGGTSVAGGVTGGRASLSVSRSSLPPCVNGVQDPGETGIDCGGSCLPCPYDYKINPPNQCQNRYFYSKCKSGDPATDCQGVCQPRNACENAPSKDGKIGFACSRYMMFSPAMLQAVKDDGAKGGWDAGDPPFLYAVAGHDTNKDGIDKGMTGNQPCCECYQLIFDQPFNEGGQSNKAPPPKPLVVQAFNIGATTDSFDLYMGAGGFGAFNACMDGAIKSSAGIALYDAYPADGQPGNGGVKFRSYDECKSGNEKVSTAESINTAACQDKIAGLCNQVKSSKSAELQSTTRDSCIKSNQVGTLYHQNWAVYAKRVECPENLTRVTGCRLAPEAGLAKVDPKVTTVEQAKAAGFLSGYHTTTMQDCCKPACSWVEKVGGDEGQKKVDPQFTNFYTCDANDKPMTE
;
A
#
# COMPACT_ATOMS: atom_id res chain seq x y z
N MET A 1 -3.60 -33.56 -62.84
CA MET A 1 -3.46 -34.61 -61.81
C MET A 1 -4.44 -34.24 -60.71
N SER A 2 -5.73 -34.59 -60.86
CA SER A 2 -6.37 -35.80 -60.27
C SER A 2 -6.09 -35.91 -58.76
N SER A 3 -7.04 -36.02 -57.84
CA SER A 3 -8.50 -36.23 -57.89
C SER A 3 -9.00 -36.44 -56.45
N GLY A 4 -10.25 -36.03 -56.17
CA GLY A 4 -11.15 -36.62 -55.15
C GLY A 4 -10.97 -36.12 -53.71
N GLY A 5 -12.01 -35.88 -52.90
CA GLY A 5 -13.46 -36.10 -53.04
C GLY A 5 -14.12 -36.23 -51.67
N SER A 6 -15.43 -35.94 -51.65
CA SER A 6 -16.44 -36.12 -50.57
C SER A 6 -16.48 -35.14 -49.41
N SER A 7 -17.57 -34.46 -49.02
CA SER A 7 -19.03 -34.43 -49.28
C SER A 7 -19.86 -34.71 -48.01
N GLY A 8 -20.96 -33.94 -47.86
CA GLY A 8 -22.10 -34.17 -46.95
C GLY A 8 -21.90 -33.64 -45.53
N GLY A 9 -22.58 -32.61 -45.04
CA GLY A 9 -24.04 -32.40 -44.96
C GLY A 9 -24.41 -32.49 -43.47
N GLY A 10 -25.30 -31.73 -42.84
CA GLY A 10 -26.36 -30.83 -43.27
C GLY A 10 -27.38 -30.79 -42.12
N VAL A 11 -27.48 -29.64 -41.46
CA VAL A 11 -28.68 -28.95 -40.90
C VAL A 11 -29.75 -29.67 -40.03
N SER A 12 -30.10 -28.96 -38.93
CA SER A 12 -31.46 -28.63 -38.42
C SER A 12 -32.15 -29.47 -37.33
N MET A 13 -32.35 -28.79 -36.18
CA MET A 13 -33.60 -28.52 -35.42
C MET A 13 -34.72 -29.59 -35.35
N ALA A 14 -35.13 -29.97 -34.13
CA ALA A 14 -36.48 -29.69 -33.56
C ALA A 14 -36.82 -30.50 -32.26
N ASN A 15 -37.29 -29.75 -31.24
CA ASN A 15 -38.45 -29.94 -30.34
C ASN A 15 -38.85 -31.29 -29.65
N GLY A 16 -39.25 -31.17 -28.36
CA GLY A 16 -40.07 -32.12 -27.57
C GLY A 16 -39.66 -32.19 -26.08
N SER A 17 -40.29 -31.52 -25.11
CA SER A 17 -41.59 -31.75 -24.42
C SER A 17 -41.69 -33.01 -23.52
N GLY A 18 -42.00 -32.80 -22.23
CA GLY A 18 -42.49 -33.79 -21.23
C GLY A 18 -41.39 -34.30 -20.27
N GLY A 19 -41.55 -34.44 -18.95
CA GLY A 19 -42.66 -34.31 -18.00
C GLY A 19 -42.15 -34.63 -16.58
N ALA A 20 -42.88 -34.20 -15.55
CA ALA A 20 -42.56 -34.33 -14.11
C ALA A 20 -42.50 -35.79 -13.59
N PRO A 21 -42.07 -35.98 -12.32
CA PRO A 21 -43.09 -36.33 -11.32
C PRO A 21 -42.97 -35.60 -9.97
N SER A 22 -44.16 -35.41 -9.38
CA SER A 22 -44.51 -35.27 -7.95
C SER A 22 -43.82 -36.31 -7.06
N GLY A 23 -43.62 -36.18 -5.74
CA GLY A 23 -44.15 -35.27 -4.72
C GLY A 23 -43.85 -35.92 -3.35
N GLY A 24 -44.01 -35.17 -2.25
CA GLY A 24 -43.92 -35.74 -0.90
C GLY A 24 -43.48 -34.74 0.15
N GLY A 25 -44.39 -33.86 0.59
CA GLY A 25 -44.24 -33.12 1.83
C GLY A 25 -44.47 -34.02 3.04
N THR A 26 -43.74 -33.76 4.12
CA THR A 26 -44.17 -34.16 5.46
C THR A 26 -43.81 -33.05 6.43
N SER A 27 -44.82 -32.29 6.82
CA SER A 27 -44.84 -31.44 7.99
C SER A 27 -44.81 -32.32 9.25
N VAL A 28 -43.91 -32.04 10.18
CA VAL A 28 -44.04 -32.49 11.56
C VAL A 28 -43.84 -31.29 12.48
N ALA A 29 -44.95 -30.77 12.99
CA ALA A 29 -44.96 -29.96 14.20
C ALA A 29 -44.92 -30.91 15.41
N GLY A 30 -44.01 -30.67 16.34
CA GLY A 30 -43.93 -31.39 17.61
C GLY A 30 -43.03 -30.63 18.57
N GLY A 31 -43.62 -29.77 19.41
CA GLY A 31 -42.89 -29.08 20.46
C GLY A 31 -42.60 -30.00 21.64
N VAL A 32 -41.37 -29.96 22.17
CA VAL A 32 -41.05 -30.41 23.52
C VAL A 32 -39.89 -29.56 24.07
N THR A 33 -40.24 -28.79 25.10
CA THR A 33 -39.49 -28.33 26.29
C THR A 33 -37.96 -28.25 26.30
N GLY A 34 -37.48 -27.15 26.89
CA GLY A 34 -36.07 -26.83 27.09
C GLY A 34 -35.21 -27.95 27.68
N GLY A 35 -34.08 -28.15 27.02
CA GLY A 35 -32.89 -28.78 27.57
C GLY A 35 -31.70 -28.15 26.84
N ARG A 36 -30.77 -27.54 27.58
CA ARG A 36 -29.49 -27.10 27.03
C ARG A 36 -28.69 -28.36 26.65
N ALA A 37 -28.92 -28.86 25.44
CA ALA A 37 -28.04 -29.83 24.84
C ALA A 37 -26.81 -29.06 24.32
N SER A 38 -25.68 -29.20 25.01
CA SER A 38 -24.39 -28.84 24.46
C SER A 38 -24.11 -29.76 23.27
N LEU A 39 -24.48 -29.35 22.06
CA LEU A 39 -24.02 -30.01 20.85
C LEU A 39 -22.51 -29.78 20.73
N SER A 40 -21.74 -30.76 21.18
CA SER A 40 -20.34 -30.90 20.77
C SER A 40 -20.32 -31.33 19.31
N VAL A 41 -20.43 -30.38 18.39
CA VAL A 41 -20.14 -30.62 16.97
C VAL A 41 -18.67 -31.02 16.89
N SER A 42 -18.40 -32.25 16.46
CA SER A 42 -17.04 -32.72 16.23
C SER A 42 -16.44 -31.87 15.11
N ARG A 43 -15.29 -31.23 15.37
CA ARG A 43 -14.60 -30.33 14.42
C ARG A 43 -14.32 -30.99 13.06
N SER A 44 -14.22 -32.32 13.03
CA SER A 44 -14.07 -33.14 11.82
C SER A 44 -15.29 -33.18 10.88
N SER A 45 -16.38 -32.46 11.16
CA SER A 45 -17.59 -32.41 10.31
C SER A 45 -17.86 -31.05 9.65
N LEU A 46 -16.99 -30.07 9.89
CA LEU A 46 -17.11 -28.73 9.30
C LEU A 46 -16.42 -28.68 7.92
N PRO A 47 -16.89 -27.85 6.98
CA PRO A 47 -16.24 -27.64 5.68
C PRO A 47 -14.78 -27.15 5.82
N PRO A 48 -13.90 -27.40 4.84
CA PRO A 48 -12.47 -27.11 4.95
C PRO A 48 -12.12 -25.72 5.46
N CYS A 49 -12.75 -24.68 4.91
CA CYS A 49 -12.45 -23.29 5.26
C CYS A 49 -12.97 -22.81 6.63
N VAL A 50 -13.45 -23.68 7.51
CA VAL A 50 -14.02 -23.32 8.83
C VAL A 50 -13.95 -24.48 9.85
N ASN A 51 -13.15 -25.52 9.61
CA ASN A 51 -13.11 -26.71 10.47
C ASN A 51 -12.03 -26.70 11.56
N GLY A 52 -11.21 -25.65 11.61
CA GLY A 52 -10.14 -25.45 12.57
C GLY A 52 -8.92 -26.31 12.31
N VAL A 53 -8.78 -26.85 11.10
CA VAL A 53 -7.66 -27.67 10.63
C VAL A 53 -7.12 -27.05 9.34
N GLN A 54 -5.82 -27.19 9.08
CA GLN A 54 -5.27 -26.79 7.79
C GLN A 54 -5.44 -27.94 6.79
N ASP A 55 -6.40 -27.80 5.88
CA ASP A 55 -6.71 -28.82 4.87
C ASP A 55 -5.78 -28.76 3.64
N PRO A 56 -5.67 -29.85 2.86
CA PRO A 56 -4.91 -29.85 1.61
C PRO A 56 -5.39 -28.77 0.64
N GLY A 57 -4.51 -27.82 0.32
CA GLY A 57 -4.81 -26.66 -0.52
C GLY A 57 -4.88 -25.35 0.25
N GLU A 58 -5.06 -25.39 1.58
CA GLU A 58 -5.01 -24.22 2.44
C GLU A 58 -3.57 -23.78 2.72
N THR A 59 -3.35 -22.47 2.82
CA THR A 59 -2.05 -21.89 3.16
C THR A 59 -1.93 -21.53 4.65
N GLY A 60 -3.01 -21.68 5.41
CA GLY A 60 -3.09 -21.56 6.87
C GLY A 60 -4.37 -22.23 7.37
N ILE A 61 -4.63 -22.22 8.68
CA ILE A 61 -5.83 -22.87 9.24
C ILE A 61 -7.07 -22.18 8.70
N ASP A 62 -7.95 -22.93 8.02
CA ASP A 62 -9.23 -22.46 7.47
C ASP A 62 -9.08 -21.33 6.43
N CYS A 63 -7.90 -21.18 5.80
CA CYS A 63 -7.61 -20.07 4.89
C CYS A 63 -6.60 -20.39 3.78
N GLY A 64 -6.69 -19.67 2.67
CA GLY A 64 -5.87 -19.87 1.48
C GLY A 64 -6.36 -20.98 0.54
N GLY A 65 -5.78 -21.05 -0.66
CA GLY A 65 -6.23 -21.96 -1.71
C GLY A 65 -7.64 -21.64 -2.20
N SER A 66 -8.58 -22.57 -2.01
CA SER A 66 -10.00 -22.38 -2.29
C SER A 66 -10.75 -21.59 -1.22
N CYS A 67 -10.11 -21.33 -0.07
CA CYS A 67 -10.66 -20.55 1.03
C CYS A 67 -10.32 -19.06 0.90
N LEU A 68 -10.87 -18.23 1.79
CA LEU A 68 -10.47 -16.82 1.86
C LEU A 68 -8.96 -16.72 2.12
N PRO A 69 -8.25 -15.76 1.52
CA PRO A 69 -6.82 -15.58 1.77
C PRO A 69 -6.51 -15.46 3.27
N CYS A 70 -5.42 -16.09 3.71
CA CYS A 70 -5.01 -16.01 5.10
C CYS A 70 -4.74 -14.55 5.51
N PRO A 71 -5.18 -14.12 6.71
CA PRO A 71 -4.81 -12.84 7.25
C PRO A 71 -3.29 -12.71 7.34
N TYR A 72 -2.75 -11.66 6.74
CA TYR A 72 -1.32 -11.35 6.88
C TYR A 72 -1.09 -10.75 8.27
N ASP A 73 -0.27 -11.38 9.12
CA ASP A 73 0.07 -10.78 10.42
C ASP A 73 1.11 -9.67 10.23
N TYR A 74 0.64 -8.43 10.25
CA TYR A 74 1.47 -7.24 10.17
C TYR A 74 1.90 -6.71 11.54
N LYS A 75 1.38 -7.26 12.65
CA LYS A 75 1.65 -6.75 13.99
C LYS A 75 3.00 -7.27 14.48
N ILE A 76 4.02 -6.43 14.37
CA ILE A 76 5.37 -6.73 14.85
C ILE A 76 5.72 -5.91 16.10
N ASN A 77 6.87 -6.20 16.71
CA ASN A 77 7.43 -5.41 17.80
C ASN A 77 7.60 -3.93 17.41
N PRO A 78 7.67 -3.01 18.38
CA PRO A 78 7.95 -1.59 18.12
C PRO A 78 9.24 -1.33 17.33
N PRO A 79 9.37 -0.16 16.68
CA PRO A 79 10.59 0.22 15.96
C PRO A 79 11.83 0.17 16.87
N ASN A 80 12.95 -0.29 16.32
CA ASN A 80 14.20 -0.40 17.08
C ASN A 80 14.71 0.98 17.54
N GLN A 81 14.71 1.20 18.85
CA GLN A 81 15.13 2.47 19.49
C GLN A 81 16.63 2.75 19.39
N CYS A 82 17.41 1.79 18.87
CA CYS A 82 18.82 1.93 18.56
C CYS A 82 19.11 2.17 17.08
N GLN A 83 18.07 2.36 16.27
CA GLN A 83 18.18 2.70 14.85
C GLN A 83 17.41 3.96 14.46
N ASN A 84 16.83 4.71 15.41
CA ASN A 84 15.88 5.80 15.12
C ASN A 84 16.36 7.20 15.53
N ARG A 85 17.62 7.38 15.91
CA ARG A 85 18.23 8.70 16.21
C ARG A 85 19.38 9.04 15.28
N TYR A 86 19.66 10.32 15.09
CA TYR A 86 20.86 10.75 14.36
C TYR A 86 22.15 10.36 15.09
N PHE A 87 22.12 10.44 16.42
CA PHE A 87 23.25 10.13 17.28
C PHE A 87 22.79 9.82 18.72
N TYR A 88 23.41 8.83 19.37
CA TYR A 88 23.20 8.52 20.78
C TYR A 88 24.31 9.12 21.65
N SER A 89 24.01 10.19 22.39
CA SER A 89 25.04 10.96 23.11
C SER A 89 25.77 10.23 24.23
N LYS A 90 25.17 9.16 24.79
CA LYS A 90 25.80 8.30 25.81
C LYS A 90 26.43 7.03 25.21
N CYS A 91 26.38 6.89 23.89
CA CYS A 91 27.04 5.79 23.19
C CYS A 91 28.51 6.14 22.92
N LYS A 92 29.37 5.12 23.04
CA LYS A 92 30.78 5.20 22.68
C LYS A 92 31.07 4.14 21.63
N SER A 93 31.50 4.58 20.45
CA SER A 93 31.56 3.73 19.26
C SER A 93 32.46 2.50 19.50
N GLY A 94 31.94 1.32 19.25
CA GLY A 94 32.61 0.03 19.47
C GLY A 94 32.63 -0.46 20.93
N ASP A 95 32.04 0.26 21.88
CA ASP A 95 31.93 -0.15 23.28
C ASP A 95 30.54 -0.77 23.60
N PRO A 96 30.44 -2.11 23.71
CA PRO A 96 29.17 -2.79 23.93
C PRO A 96 28.52 -2.49 25.30
N ALA A 97 29.26 -1.88 26.24
CA ALA A 97 28.72 -1.50 27.55
C ALA A 97 27.94 -0.16 27.51
N THR A 98 27.94 0.53 26.37
CA THR A 98 27.24 1.82 26.20
C THR A 98 25.93 1.66 25.43
N ASP A 99 25.16 2.75 25.33
CA ASP A 99 23.89 2.78 24.60
C ASP A 99 24.02 2.10 23.24
N CYS A 100 23.01 1.31 22.88
CA CYS A 100 22.95 0.63 21.58
C CYS A 100 24.16 -0.28 21.28
N GLN A 101 24.76 -0.84 22.34
CA GLN A 101 25.88 -1.77 22.25
C GLN A 101 27.07 -1.18 21.46
N GLY A 102 27.28 0.13 21.60
CA GLY A 102 28.39 0.83 20.93
C GLY A 102 28.13 1.17 19.47
N VAL A 103 26.87 1.11 19.01
CA VAL A 103 26.44 1.56 17.67
C VAL A 103 25.78 2.94 17.79
N CYS A 104 26.55 3.99 17.56
CA CYS A 104 26.18 5.34 17.98
C CYS A 104 25.49 6.19 16.89
N GLN A 105 25.68 5.86 15.62
CA GLN A 105 25.25 6.66 14.48
C GLN A 105 24.59 5.76 13.41
N PRO A 106 23.28 5.50 13.52
CA PRO A 106 22.50 4.84 12.47
C PRO A 106 22.65 5.53 11.10
N ARG A 107 22.57 4.74 10.03
CA ARG A 107 22.82 5.24 8.66
C ARG A 107 21.56 5.29 7.81
N ASN A 108 21.51 6.27 6.91
CA ASN A 108 20.53 6.34 5.83
C ASN A 108 21.10 5.66 4.56
N ALA A 109 20.30 4.87 3.84
CA ALA A 109 20.74 4.33 2.55
C ALA A 109 21.05 5.39 1.47
N CYS A 110 20.50 6.60 1.63
CA CYS A 110 20.73 7.72 0.71
C CYS A 110 21.78 8.72 1.21
N GLU A 111 22.64 8.34 2.16
CA GLU A 111 23.78 9.15 2.57
C GLU A 111 25.11 8.43 2.33
N ASN A 112 26.11 9.18 1.89
CA ASN A 112 27.49 8.71 1.84
C ASN A 112 28.20 9.04 3.15
N ALA A 113 27.98 8.22 4.18
CA ALA A 113 28.56 8.42 5.51
C ALA A 113 29.31 7.16 6.00
N PRO A 114 30.48 6.83 5.41
CA PRO A 114 31.26 5.66 5.79
C PRO A 114 31.87 5.76 7.20
N SER A 115 31.92 6.97 7.77
CA SER A 115 32.40 7.22 9.13
C SER A 115 31.39 6.85 10.23
N LYS A 116 30.12 6.66 9.87
CA LYS A 116 29.07 6.23 10.81
C LYS A 116 29.15 4.71 11.03
N ASP A 117 28.97 4.29 12.28
CA ASP A 117 29.10 2.90 12.76
C ASP A 117 27.80 2.08 12.67
N GLY A 118 26.67 2.73 12.39
CA GLY A 118 25.35 2.10 12.35
C GLY A 118 25.06 1.29 11.10
N LYS A 119 24.02 0.45 11.21
CA LYS A 119 23.48 -0.27 10.05
C LYS A 119 22.84 0.72 9.07
N ILE A 120 22.94 0.39 7.79
CA ILE A 120 22.27 1.14 6.72
C ILE A 120 20.79 0.77 6.75
N GLY A 121 19.96 1.77 7.02
CA GLY A 121 18.52 1.67 6.99
C GLY A 121 17.93 2.10 5.66
N PHE A 122 16.81 1.46 5.29
CA PHE A 122 16.02 1.71 4.09
C PHE A 122 14.56 1.94 4.44
N ALA A 123 13.79 2.46 3.49
CA ALA A 123 12.34 2.35 3.55
C ALA A 123 11.90 0.88 3.43
N CYS A 124 10.89 0.48 4.19
CA CYS A 124 10.34 -0.87 4.18
C CYS A 124 9.24 -1.06 3.13
N SER A 125 9.21 -2.21 2.47
CA SER A 125 8.11 -2.57 1.57
C SER A 125 6.79 -2.82 2.32
N ARG A 126 6.83 -3.13 3.62
CA ARG A 126 5.63 -3.37 4.45
C ARG A 126 4.64 -2.21 4.50
N TYR A 127 5.10 -0.98 4.26
CA TYR A 127 4.23 0.19 4.19
C TYR A 127 4.16 0.79 2.78
N MET A 128 4.71 0.07 1.79
CA MET A 128 4.46 0.36 0.38
C MET A 128 2.98 0.16 0.08
N MET A 129 2.44 1.01 -0.78
CA MET A 129 1.09 0.88 -1.27
C MET A 129 0.84 -0.55 -1.83
N PHE A 130 -0.31 -1.15 -1.52
CA PHE A 130 -0.66 -2.53 -1.88
C PHE A 130 0.21 -3.64 -1.27
N SER A 131 1.08 -3.33 -0.33
CA SER A 131 1.75 -4.38 0.45
C SER A 131 0.72 -5.25 1.20
N PRO A 132 1.02 -6.54 1.44
CA PRO A 132 0.13 -7.42 2.20
C PRO A 132 -0.28 -6.83 3.56
N ALA A 133 0.66 -6.16 4.24
CA ALA A 133 0.42 -5.51 5.52
C ALA A 133 -0.57 -4.33 5.42
N MET A 134 -0.40 -3.42 4.45
CA MET A 134 -1.34 -2.32 4.23
C MET A 134 -2.75 -2.83 3.86
N LEU A 135 -2.81 -3.85 2.99
CA LEU A 135 -4.06 -4.45 2.56
C LEU A 135 -4.78 -5.16 3.71
N GLN A 136 -4.08 -5.82 4.62
CA GLN A 136 -4.73 -6.45 5.77
C GLN A 136 -5.15 -5.39 6.80
N ALA A 137 -4.32 -4.38 7.06
CA ALA A 137 -4.61 -3.35 8.05
C ALA A 137 -5.90 -2.56 7.75
N VAL A 138 -6.15 -2.22 6.48
CA VAL A 138 -7.38 -1.50 6.10
C VAL A 138 -8.64 -2.37 6.28
N LYS A 139 -8.52 -3.69 6.10
CA LYS A 139 -9.61 -4.64 6.34
C LYS A 139 -9.90 -4.78 7.83
N ASP A 140 -8.85 -4.89 8.64
CA ASP A 140 -8.95 -5.01 10.10
C ASP A 140 -9.56 -3.74 10.72
N ASP A 141 -9.17 -2.56 10.24
CA ASP A 141 -9.80 -1.30 10.65
C ASP A 141 -11.24 -1.18 10.11
N GLY A 142 -11.55 -1.69 8.92
CA GLY A 142 -12.91 -1.72 8.40
C GLY A 142 -13.87 -2.59 9.19
N ALA A 143 -13.43 -3.80 9.56
CA ALA A 143 -14.18 -4.69 10.42
C ALA A 143 -14.51 -4.06 11.78
N LYS A 144 -13.59 -3.25 12.33
CA LYS A 144 -13.81 -2.49 13.59
C LYS A 144 -14.64 -1.22 13.38
N GLY A 145 -14.42 -0.52 12.26
CA GLY A 145 -14.97 0.79 11.95
C GLY A 145 -16.36 0.77 11.32
N GLY A 146 -16.88 -0.42 10.97
CA GLY A 146 -18.21 -0.59 10.41
C GLY A 146 -18.31 -0.22 8.93
N TRP A 147 -17.21 -0.30 8.18
CA TRP A 147 -17.22 -0.22 6.72
C TRP A 147 -16.83 -1.57 6.10
N ASP A 148 -17.22 -1.79 4.84
CA ASP A 148 -17.03 -3.07 4.16
C ASP A 148 -15.54 -3.45 4.14
N ALA A 149 -15.17 -4.53 4.84
CA ALA A 149 -13.81 -5.03 4.88
C ALA A 149 -13.44 -5.85 3.63
N GLY A 150 -14.42 -6.33 2.87
CA GLY A 150 -14.21 -6.98 1.58
C GLY A 150 -13.88 -5.98 0.47
N ASP A 151 -14.53 -4.82 0.50
CA ASP A 151 -14.29 -3.69 -0.40
C ASP A 151 -14.18 -2.35 0.36
N PRO A 152 -13.04 -2.06 0.99
CA PRO A 152 -12.88 -0.82 1.76
C PRO A 152 -13.10 0.42 0.89
N PRO A 153 -13.74 1.48 1.41
CA PRO A 153 -14.05 2.70 0.65
C PRO A 153 -12.79 3.52 0.32
N PHE A 154 -11.68 3.25 1.01
CA PHE A 154 -10.35 3.80 0.76
C PHE A 154 -9.28 2.73 0.96
N LEU A 155 -8.09 2.97 0.45
CA LEU A 155 -6.91 2.16 0.74
C LEU A 155 -5.91 2.91 1.63
N TYR A 156 -5.00 2.17 2.26
CA TYR A 156 -3.90 2.75 3.01
C TYR A 156 -2.64 2.90 2.16
N ALA A 157 -1.96 4.02 2.35
CA ALA A 157 -0.67 4.30 1.76
C ALA A 157 0.15 5.23 2.68
N VAL A 158 1.38 5.52 2.27
CA VAL A 158 2.21 6.53 2.91
C VAL A 158 2.68 7.51 1.85
N ALA A 159 2.93 8.76 2.26
CA ALA A 159 3.29 9.82 1.33
C ALA A 159 4.37 10.75 1.91
N GLY A 160 5.23 11.26 1.04
CA GLY A 160 5.98 12.48 1.34
C GLY A 160 5.04 13.68 1.36
N HIS A 161 5.16 14.55 2.35
CA HIS A 161 4.38 15.79 2.46
C HIS A 161 5.17 16.80 3.30
N ASP A 162 5.12 18.09 2.95
CA ASP A 162 5.68 19.16 3.77
C ASP A 162 4.59 19.95 4.47
N THR A 163 4.91 20.44 5.68
CA THR A 163 3.94 21.14 6.52
C THR A 163 3.28 22.34 5.82
N ASN A 164 1.96 22.39 5.84
CA ASN A 164 1.15 23.52 5.37
C ASN A 164 0.22 24.05 6.48
N LYS A 165 0.79 24.83 7.42
CA LYS A 165 0.05 25.35 8.61
C LYS A 165 -1.05 26.36 8.27
N ASP A 166 -0.99 26.97 7.09
CA ASP A 166 -2.03 27.87 6.58
C ASP A 166 -3.15 27.11 5.84
N GLY A 167 -2.89 25.85 5.49
CA GLY A 167 -3.81 24.95 4.79
C GLY A 167 -4.21 23.74 5.63
N ILE A 168 -3.93 22.54 5.12
CA ILE A 168 -4.43 21.28 5.67
C ILE A 168 -3.88 20.95 7.07
N ASP A 169 -2.71 21.47 7.42
CA ASP A 169 -2.08 21.29 8.73
C ASP A 169 -2.42 22.41 9.70
N LYS A 170 -3.44 23.20 9.40
CA LYS A 170 -3.91 24.22 10.33
C LYS A 170 -4.30 23.58 11.67
N GLY A 171 -3.70 24.11 12.74
CA GLY A 171 -3.89 23.61 14.11
C GLY A 171 -3.09 22.35 14.45
N MET A 172 -2.24 21.85 13.54
CA MET A 172 -1.38 20.70 13.80
C MET A 172 -0.39 20.98 14.92
N THR A 173 -0.29 20.06 15.89
CA THR A 173 0.77 20.10 16.92
C THR A 173 2.15 19.87 16.28
N GLY A 174 3.18 20.59 16.72
CA GLY A 174 4.55 20.39 16.22
C GLY A 174 4.86 21.13 14.91
N ASN A 175 5.99 20.81 14.28
CA ASN A 175 6.52 21.58 13.13
C ASN A 175 6.66 20.78 11.83
N GLN A 176 6.68 19.45 11.92
CA GLN A 176 6.77 18.55 10.77
C GLN A 176 5.46 17.76 10.62
N PRO A 177 5.07 17.31 9.43
CA PRO A 177 3.85 16.54 9.24
C PRO A 177 4.07 15.06 9.58
N CYS A 178 5.27 14.67 10.02
CA CYS A 178 5.60 13.29 10.31
C CYS A 178 4.55 12.60 11.17
N CYS A 179 4.08 11.46 10.63
CA CYS A 179 3.10 10.57 11.23
C CYS A 179 1.66 11.11 11.32
N GLU A 180 1.37 12.29 10.78
CA GLU A 180 0.00 12.76 10.55
C GLU A 180 -0.66 11.94 9.44
N CYS A 181 -1.99 11.85 9.49
CA CYS A 181 -2.79 11.17 8.48
C CYS A 181 -3.75 12.10 7.76
N TYR A 182 -3.99 11.78 6.50
CA TYR A 182 -4.84 12.57 5.61
C TYR A 182 -5.75 11.65 4.82
N GLN A 183 -7.03 12.00 4.72
CA GLN A 183 -7.94 11.36 3.78
C GLN A 183 -7.93 12.16 2.47
N LEU A 184 -7.69 11.47 1.36
CA LEU A 184 -7.55 12.03 0.03
C LEU A 184 -8.68 11.53 -0.88
N ILE A 185 -9.38 12.46 -1.50
CA ILE A 185 -10.41 12.21 -2.51
C ILE A 185 -9.90 12.71 -3.86
N PHE A 186 -9.83 11.79 -4.82
CA PHE A 186 -9.27 12.05 -6.14
C PHE A 186 -10.29 12.73 -7.05
N ASP A 187 -9.82 13.74 -7.79
CA ASP A 187 -10.63 14.54 -8.70
C ASP A 187 -10.16 14.31 -10.15
N GLN A 188 -9.46 15.28 -10.71
CA GLN A 188 -9.02 15.29 -12.10
C GLN A 188 -7.50 15.09 -12.20
N PRO A 189 -6.97 14.61 -13.34
CA PRO A 189 -5.53 14.54 -13.56
C PRO A 189 -4.85 15.90 -13.36
N PHE A 190 -3.68 15.92 -12.72
CA PHE A 190 -2.96 17.15 -12.37
C PHE A 190 -1.64 17.30 -13.13
N ASN A 191 -1.43 18.45 -13.78
CA ASN A 191 -0.17 18.82 -14.47
C ASN A 191 0.35 17.78 -15.47
N GLU A 192 -0.55 17.07 -16.13
CA GLU A 192 -0.19 15.94 -17.00
C GLU A 192 -0.46 16.24 -18.49
N GLY A 193 -0.48 17.53 -18.88
CA GLY A 193 -0.38 17.93 -20.29
C GLY A 193 -1.66 17.87 -21.14
N GLY A 194 -2.85 18.02 -20.55
CA GLY A 194 -4.12 18.27 -21.25
C GLY A 194 -4.79 17.05 -21.91
N GLN A 195 -6.11 16.92 -21.67
CA GLN A 195 -7.19 16.12 -22.31
C GLN A 195 -6.97 14.63 -22.71
N SER A 196 -5.76 14.09 -22.64
CA SER A 196 -5.40 12.74 -23.08
C SER A 196 -5.71 11.62 -22.08
N ASN A 197 -6.28 11.96 -20.92
CA ASN A 197 -6.72 10.99 -19.93
C ASN A 197 -8.21 11.17 -19.61
N LYS A 198 -9.01 10.16 -19.96
CA LYS A 198 -10.44 10.04 -19.64
C LYS A 198 -10.69 8.89 -18.65
N ALA A 199 -9.64 8.36 -18.03
CA ALA A 199 -9.77 7.33 -17.02
C ALA A 199 -10.42 7.92 -15.74
N PRO A 200 -11.22 7.12 -15.02
CA PRO A 200 -11.87 7.57 -13.80
C PRO A 200 -10.84 7.82 -12.69
N PRO A 201 -11.12 8.74 -11.74
CA PRO A 201 -10.30 8.89 -10.54
C PRO A 201 -10.21 7.56 -9.78
N PRO A 202 -9.06 7.27 -9.16
CA PRO A 202 -8.91 6.06 -8.38
C PRO A 202 -9.71 6.16 -7.07
N LYS A 203 -9.81 5.02 -6.39
CA LYS A 203 -10.38 4.93 -5.05
C LYS A 203 -9.67 5.92 -4.09
N PRO A 204 -10.40 6.52 -3.14
CA PRO A 204 -9.81 7.34 -2.08
C PRO A 204 -8.66 6.67 -1.31
N LEU A 205 -7.80 7.49 -0.71
CA LEU A 205 -6.72 7.02 0.16
C LEU A 205 -6.83 7.62 1.55
N VAL A 206 -6.37 6.85 2.55
CA VAL A 206 -5.86 7.41 3.80
C VAL A 206 -4.35 7.24 3.78
N VAL A 207 -3.64 8.36 3.79
CA VAL A 207 -2.18 8.39 3.73
C VAL A 207 -1.60 8.81 5.07
N GLN A 208 -0.50 8.18 5.49
CA GLN A 208 0.31 8.68 6.59
C GLN A 208 1.59 9.34 6.06
N ALA A 209 1.92 10.53 6.56
CA ALA A 209 3.14 11.22 6.17
C ALA A 209 4.38 10.50 6.74
N PHE A 210 5.21 9.95 5.85
CA PHE A 210 6.42 9.20 6.22
C PHE A 210 7.73 9.93 5.90
N ASN A 211 7.68 10.90 4.98
CA ASN A 211 8.85 11.61 4.51
C ASN A 211 8.55 13.09 4.33
N ILE A 212 9.59 13.92 4.38
CA ILE A 212 9.53 15.37 4.16
C ILE A 212 10.58 15.75 3.10
N GLY A 213 10.54 16.97 2.60
CA GLY A 213 11.29 17.43 1.43
C GLY A 213 10.53 17.25 0.12
N ALA A 214 9.19 17.26 0.19
CA ALA A 214 8.30 17.25 -0.96
C ALA A 214 7.87 18.70 -1.28
N THR A 215 6.57 18.97 -1.36
CA THR A 215 6.02 20.33 -1.32
C THR A 215 4.85 20.41 -0.33
N THR A 216 4.44 21.64 0.01
CA THR A 216 3.34 21.89 0.96
C THR A 216 1.95 21.58 0.39
N ASP A 217 1.86 21.30 -0.90
CA ASP A 217 0.64 21.01 -1.64
C ASP A 217 0.67 19.65 -2.35
N SER A 218 1.76 18.88 -2.22
CA SER A 218 1.86 17.52 -2.78
C SER A 218 1.79 16.42 -1.72
N PHE A 219 1.30 15.26 -2.16
CA PHE A 219 1.45 13.98 -1.50
C PHE A 219 2.20 13.03 -2.42
N ASP A 220 3.49 12.81 -2.16
CA ASP A 220 4.33 11.93 -2.97
C ASP A 220 4.14 10.48 -2.50
N LEU A 221 3.24 9.75 -3.15
CA LEU A 221 2.81 8.42 -2.75
C LEU A 221 3.94 7.39 -2.90
N TYR A 222 4.25 6.65 -1.83
CA TYR A 222 5.26 5.60 -1.86
C TYR A 222 4.71 4.29 -2.43
N MET A 223 5.14 3.93 -3.64
CA MET A 223 4.67 2.76 -4.35
C MET A 223 5.74 2.15 -5.26
N GLY A 224 5.57 0.88 -5.62
CA GLY A 224 6.49 0.16 -6.48
C GLY A 224 6.68 0.83 -7.84
N ALA A 225 7.93 0.95 -8.31
CA ALA A 225 8.30 1.69 -9.50
C ALA A 225 7.81 3.16 -9.50
N GLY A 226 7.68 3.79 -8.33
CA GLY A 226 7.14 5.15 -8.17
C GLY A 226 8.04 6.27 -8.69
N GLY A 227 9.34 6.00 -8.89
CA GLY A 227 10.33 6.98 -9.34
C GLY A 227 11.33 7.36 -8.24
N PHE A 228 12.63 7.30 -8.51
CA PHE A 228 13.67 7.62 -7.52
C PHE A 228 13.67 9.10 -7.11
N GLY A 229 13.32 9.99 -8.03
CA GLY A 229 13.53 11.43 -7.83
C GLY A 229 15.03 11.76 -7.79
N ALA A 230 15.42 12.65 -6.88
CA ALA A 230 16.79 13.16 -6.77
C ALA A 230 17.73 12.25 -5.94
N PHE A 231 17.17 11.37 -5.10
CA PHE A 231 17.93 10.46 -4.26
C PHE A 231 17.69 9.02 -4.70
N ASN A 232 18.65 8.14 -4.45
CA ASN A 232 18.53 6.75 -4.88
C ASN A 232 19.26 5.82 -3.91
N ALA A 233 18.52 4.86 -3.37
CA ALA A 233 19.00 3.66 -2.69
C ALA A 233 18.36 2.38 -3.28
N CYS A 234 17.59 2.51 -4.36
CA CYS A 234 16.83 1.43 -4.95
C CYS A 234 17.69 0.52 -5.82
N MET A 235 18.45 1.06 -6.76
CA MET A 235 19.35 0.28 -7.63
C MET A 235 20.63 1.06 -7.91
N ASP A 236 21.70 0.39 -8.32
CA ASP A 236 22.83 1.07 -8.96
C ASP A 236 22.56 1.22 -10.46
N GLY A 237 22.21 2.44 -10.88
CA GLY A 237 21.90 2.78 -12.27
C GLY A 237 22.61 4.06 -12.71
N ALA A 238 21.89 4.94 -13.42
CA ALA A 238 22.40 6.26 -13.84
C ALA A 238 22.84 7.12 -12.64
N ILE A 239 22.13 7.01 -11.52
CA ILE A 239 22.57 7.49 -10.21
C ILE A 239 22.87 6.25 -9.36
N LYS A 240 24.03 6.21 -8.73
CA LYS A 240 24.41 5.11 -7.83
C LYS A 240 23.83 5.32 -6.43
N SER A 241 23.67 4.23 -5.69
CA SER A 241 23.34 4.32 -4.27
C SER A 241 24.44 5.06 -3.51
N SER A 242 24.03 6.07 -2.74
CA SER A 242 24.98 6.89 -1.96
C SER A 242 25.67 6.10 -0.86
N ALA A 243 25.02 5.08 -0.31
CA ALA A 243 25.59 4.22 0.72
C ALA A 243 26.42 3.04 0.16
N GLY A 244 26.51 2.90 -1.17
CA GLY A 244 27.22 1.79 -1.84
C GLY A 244 26.48 0.44 -1.77
N ILE A 245 25.19 0.46 -1.42
CA ILE A 245 24.32 -0.72 -1.38
C ILE A 245 22.92 -0.33 -1.83
N ALA A 246 22.31 -1.14 -2.69
CA ALA A 246 20.98 -0.92 -3.22
C ALA A 246 20.02 -2.07 -2.86
N LEU A 247 18.71 -1.82 -2.85
CA LEU A 247 17.70 -2.84 -2.54
C LEU A 247 17.45 -3.83 -3.69
N TYR A 248 17.56 -3.37 -4.93
CA TYR A 248 17.25 -4.10 -6.14
C TYR A 248 18.50 -4.29 -7.01
N ASP A 249 18.57 -5.46 -7.65
CA ASP A 249 19.60 -5.78 -8.63
C ASP A 249 19.21 -5.31 -10.04
N ALA A 250 17.91 -5.16 -10.29
CA ALA A 250 17.37 -4.59 -11.51
C ALA A 250 16.07 -3.84 -11.20
N TYR A 251 15.80 -2.81 -11.98
CA TYR A 251 14.63 -1.95 -11.85
C TYR A 251 14.30 -1.37 -13.23
N PRO A 252 13.02 -1.11 -13.53
CA PRO A 252 12.64 -0.54 -14.83
C PRO A 252 13.31 0.81 -15.10
N ALA A 253 13.60 1.09 -16.37
CA ALA A 253 14.12 2.40 -16.79
C ALA A 253 13.11 3.52 -16.50
N ASP A 254 11.82 3.23 -16.70
CA ASP A 254 10.72 3.98 -16.12
C ASP A 254 10.76 3.75 -14.60
N GLY A 255 10.84 4.81 -13.80
CA GLY A 255 11.16 4.71 -12.38
C GLY A 255 12.56 5.20 -12.03
N GLN A 256 13.46 5.35 -13.01
CA GLN A 256 14.78 5.95 -12.80
C GLN A 256 14.73 7.49 -12.75
N PRO A 257 15.81 8.16 -12.31
CA PRO A 257 15.82 9.60 -12.08
C PRO A 257 15.43 10.38 -13.34
N GLY A 258 14.50 11.32 -13.20
CA GLY A 258 13.99 12.15 -14.30
C GLY A 258 12.91 11.52 -15.18
N ASN A 259 12.66 10.20 -15.08
CA ASN A 259 11.68 9.51 -15.94
C ASN A 259 10.29 9.37 -15.30
N GLY A 260 10.14 9.73 -14.02
CA GLY A 260 8.91 9.45 -13.25
C GLY A 260 8.76 7.94 -12.99
N GLY A 261 7.57 7.50 -12.58
CA GLY A 261 7.28 6.06 -12.37
C GLY A 261 6.81 5.33 -13.63
N VAL A 262 6.48 4.03 -13.48
CA VAL A 262 5.77 3.26 -14.52
C VAL A 262 4.34 3.78 -14.63
N LYS A 263 4.06 4.63 -15.62
CA LYS A 263 2.76 5.29 -15.80
C LYS A 263 2.08 4.77 -17.05
N PHE A 264 0.92 4.10 -16.92
CA PHE A 264 0.15 3.55 -18.06
C PHE A 264 0.01 4.55 -19.23
N ARG A 265 -0.21 5.83 -18.93
CA ARG A 265 -0.41 6.91 -19.93
C ARG A 265 0.82 7.17 -20.80
N SER A 266 1.99 6.69 -20.41
CA SER A 266 3.22 6.82 -21.18
C SER A 266 3.29 5.81 -22.33
N TYR A 267 2.40 4.81 -22.34
CA TYR A 267 2.46 3.68 -23.26
C TYR A 267 1.37 3.77 -24.32
N ASP A 268 1.73 3.54 -25.58
CA ASP A 268 0.79 3.56 -26.70
C ASP A 268 -0.18 2.38 -26.62
N GLU A 269 0.25 1.26 -26.03
CA GLU A 269 -0.55 0.08 -25.75
C GLU A 269 -1.73 0.37 -24.80
N CYS A 270 -1.64 1.44 -24.01
CA CYS A 270 -2.64 1.88 -23.04
C CYS A 270 -3.51 3.03 -23.55
N LYS A 271 -3.42 3.36 -24.84
CA LYS A 271 -4.16 4.45 -25.49
C LYS A 271 -5.05 3.91 -26.59
N SER A 272 -6.16 4.61 -26.83
CA SER A 272 -7.09 4.28 -27.90
C SER A 272 -7.56 5.54 -28.63
N GLY A 273 -8.16 5.32 -29.81
CA GLY A 273 -8.66 6.37 -30.67
C GLY A 273 -7.57 7.19 -31.38
N ASN A 274 -7.99 8.04 -32.31
CA ASN A 274 -7.09 8.87 -33.11
C ASN A 274 -6.34 9.92 -32.25
N GLU A 275 -6.94 10.31 -31.13
CA GLU A 275 -6.37 11.26 -30.17
C GLU A 275 -5.38 10.60 -29.19
N LYS A 276 -5.17 9.28 -29.28
CA LYS A 276 -4.32 8.49 -28.38
C LYS A 276 -4.59 8.79 -26.89
N VAL A 277 -5.84 8.60 -26.48
CA VAL A 277 -6.32 8.90 -25.12
C VAL A 277 -6.36 7.61 -24.31
N SER A 278 -5.95 7.68 -23.04
CA SER A 278 -6.17 6.58 -22.10
C SER A 278 -7.59 6.62 -21.53
N THR A 279 -8.35 5.54 -21.73
CA THR A 279 -9.68 5.32 -21.16
C THR A 279 -9.66 4.07 -20.29
N ALA A 280 -10.71 3.83 -19.50
CA ALA A 280 -10.81 2.60 -18.71
C ALA A 280 -10.72 1.34 -19.60
N GLU A 281 -11.33 1.39 -20.78
CA GLU A 281 -11.31 0.29 -21.76
C GLU A 281 -9.91 0.06 -22.33
N SER A 282 -9.20 1.13 -22.73
CA SER A 282 -7.85 1.00 -23.31
C SER A 282 -6.85 0.49 -22.28
N ILE A 283 -6.98 0.94 -21.02
CA ILE A 283 -6.12 0.50 -19.92
C ILE A 283 -6.36 -0.98 -19.60
N ASN A 284 -7.61 -1.45 -19.63
CA ASN A 284 -7.95 -2.85 -19.33
C ASN A 284 -7.61 -3.84 -20.46
N THR A 285 -7.07 -3.39 -21.58
CA THR A 285 -6.65 -4.31 -22.65
C THR A 285 -5.47 -5.18 -22.21
N ALA A 286 -5.41 -6.43 -22.71
CA ALA A 286 -4.29 -7.32 -22.45
C ALA A 286 -2.94 -6.69 -22.85
N ALA A 287 -2.89 -6.00 -23.99
CA ALA A 287 -1.67 -5.33 -24.45
C ALA A 287 -1.15 -4.27 -23.45
N CYS A 288 -2.04 -3.43 -22.90
CA CYS A 288 -1.65 -2.47 -21.87
C CYS A 288 -1.20 -3.16 -20.58
N GLN A 289 -1.97 -4.13 -20.10
CA GLN A 289 -1.66 -4.84 -18.85
C GLN A 289 -0.36 -5.65 -18.95
N ASP A 290 -0.11 -6.31 -20.08
CA ASP A 290 1.14 -7.04 -20.36
C ASP A 290 2.33 -6.08 -20.45
N LYS A 291 2.14 -4.91 -21.05
CA LYS A 291 3.17 -3.86 -21.10
C LYS A 291 3.58 -3.40 -19.69
N ILE A 292 2.60 -3.06 -18.85
CA ILE A 292 2.83 -2.64 -17.47
C ILE A 292 3.49 -3.77 -16.68
N ALA A 293 2.93 -4.98 -16.74
CA ALA A 293 3.46 -6.14 -16.03
C ALA A 293 4.90 -6.45 -16.45
N GLY A 294 5.19 -6.36 -17.76
CA GLY A 294 6.54 -6.54 -18.30
C GLY A 294 7.55 -5.56 -17.71
N LEU A 295 7.18 -4.28 -17.58
CA LEU A 295 8.01 -3.24 -16.95
C LEU A 295 8.17 -3.48 -15.45
N CYS A 296 7.08 -3.66 -14.71
CA CYS A 296 7.12 -3.92 -13.27
C CYS A 296 7.96 -5.18 -12.95
N ASN A 297 7.88 -6.24 -13.77
CA ASN A 297 8.64 -7.48 -13.60
C ASN A 297 10.16 -7.33 -13.83
N GLN A 298 10.63 -6.19 -14.33
CA GLN A 298 12.06 -5.85 -14.36
C GLN A 298 12.62 -5.59 -12.96
N VAL A 299 11.79 -5.30 -11.96
CA VAL A 299 12.21 -5.24 -10.56
C VAL A 299 12.73 -6.62 -10.14
N LYS A 300 14.02 -6.71 -9.79
CA LYS A 300 14.68 -7.93 -9.28
C LYS A 300 15.36 -7.64 -7.96
N SER A 301 15.24 -8.53 -6.98
CA SER A 301 16.04 -8.49 -5.76
C SER A 301 16.44 -9.91 -5.35
N SER A 302 17.74 -10.15 -5.29
CA SER A 302 18.40 -11.34 -4.76
C SER A 302 18.40 -11.38 -3.23
N LYS A 303 18.10 -10.24 -2.59
CA LYS A 303 18.14 -10.07 -1.13
C LYS A 303 16.83 -10.48 -0.45
N SER A 304 15.70 -10.22 -1.11
CA SER A 304 14.38 -10.56 -0.56
C SER A 304 13.35 -10.83 -1.66
N ALA A 305 12.81 -12.04 -1.65
CA ALA A 305 11.72 -12.43 -2.55
C ALA A 305 10.42 -11.66 -2.24
N GLU A 306 10.15 -11.41 -0.95
CA GLU A 306 8.98 -10.65 -0.49
C GLU A 306 9.05 -9.19 -0.93
N LEU A 307 10.22 -8.55 -0.80
CA LEU A 307 10.46 -7.21 -1.32
C LEU A 307 10.19 -7.15 -2.83
N GLN A 308 10.73 -8.12 -3.58
CA GLN A 308 10.56 -8.20 -5.02
C GLN A 308 9.09 -8.36 -5.41
N SER A 309 8.36 -9.29 -4.79
CA SER A 309 6.94 -9.51 -5.10
C SER A 309 6.09 -8.31 -4.69
N THR A 310 6.30 -7.76 -3.49
CA THR A 310 5.54 -6.60 -2.99
C THR A 310 5.72 -5.38 -3.89
N THR A 311 6.95 -5.13 -4.35
CA THR A 311 7.23 -4.00 -5.25
C THR A 311 6.57 -4.17 -6.62
N ARG A 312 6.62 -5.38 -7.18
CA ARG A 312 5.96 -5.69 -8.47
C ARG A 312 4.45 -5.56 -8.37
N ASP A 313 3.86 -6.14 -7.33
CA ASP A 313 2.44 -6.07 -7.06
C ASP A 313 1.97 -4.64 -6.89
N SER A 314 2.72 -3.83 -6.15
CA SER A 314 2.45 -2.40 -5.98
C SER A 314 2.45 -1.65 -7.30
N CYS A 315 3.49 -1.84 -8.13
CA CYS A 315 3.61 -1.23 -9.45
C CYS A 315 2.44 -1.60 -10.39
N ILE A 316 2.06 -2.89 -10.42
CA ILE A 316 0.98 -3.40 -11.28
C ILE A 316 -0.37 -2.87 -10.78
N LYS A 317 -0.69 -3.06 -9.50
CA LYS A 317 -1.98 -2.68 -8.92
C LYS A 317 -2.20 -1.17 -8.97
N SER A 318 -1.16 -0.36 -8.84
CA SER A 318 -1.24 1.11 -8.99
C SER A 318 -1.45 1.61 -10.42
N ASN A 319 -1.51 0.71 -11.42
CA ASN A 319 -1.80 1.00 -12.81
C ASN A 319 -3.10 0.33 -13.33
N GLN A 320 -3.90 -0.26 -12.44
CA GLN A 320 -5.18 -0.87 -12.80
C GLN A 320 -6.33 0.13 -12.75
N VAL A 321 -7.39 -0.12 -13.52
CA VAL A 321 -8.60 0.70 -13.47
C VAL A 321 -9.20 0.66 -12.06
N GLY A 322 -9.50 1.84 -11.52
CA GLY A 322 -9.95 2.03 -10.13
C GLY A 322 -8.81 2.31 -9.14
N THR A 323 -7.55 2.14 -9.55
CA THR A 323 -6.36 2.28 -8.67
C THR A 323 -5.19 2.96 -9.39
N LEU A 324 -5.46 3.81 -10.37
CA LEU A 324 -4.49 4.52 -11.22
C LEU A 324 -3.63 5.55 -10.48
N TYR A 325 -2.96 5.16 -9.39
CA TYR A 325 -2.19 6.03 -8.51
C TYR A 325 -0.83 6.45 -9.10
N HIS A 326 -0.34 5.76 -10.14
CA HIS A 326 0.84 6.21 -10.90
C HIS A 326 0.60 7.49 -11.70
N GLN A 327 -0.66 7.85 -11.96
CA GLN A 327 -1.04 9.14 -12.53
C GLN A 327 -1.02 10.20 -11.43
N ASN A 328 -0.53 11.41 -11.73
CA ASN A 328 -0.68 12.53 -10.80
C ASN A 328 -2.13 13.03 -10.85
N TRP A 329 -2.74 13.23 -9.67
CA TRP A 329 -4.14 13.65 -9.54
C TRP A 329 -4.23 14.90 -8.68
N ALA A 330 -5.17 15.79 -9.00
CA ALA A 330 -5.64 16.79 -8.06
C ALA A 330 -6.50 16.07 -7.02
N VAL A 331 -6.37 16.48 -5.76
CA VAL A 331 -7.08 15.86 -4.65
C VAL A 331 -7.71 16.89 -3.74
N TYR A 332 -8.82 16.49 -3.13
CA TYR A 332 -9.36 17.12 -1.93
C TYR A 332 -8.80 16.37 -0.73
N ALA A 333 -8.24 17.09 0.22
CA ALA A 333 -7.52 16.50 1.34
C ALA A 333 -8.07 17.03 2.68
N LYS A 334 -8.08 16.15 3.69
CA LYS A 334 -8.43 16.51 5.07
C LYS A 334 -7.53 15.78 6.05
N ARG A 335 -6.94 16.52 7.00
CA ARG A 335 -6.20 15.93 8.13
C ARG A 335 -7.15 15.19 9.06
N VAL A 336 -6.78 13.97 9.43
CA VAL A 336 -7.63 13.02 10.17
C VAL A 336 -6.81 12.24 11.20
N GLU A 337 -7.49 11.68 12.20
CA GLU A 337 -6.89 10.71 13.12
C GLU A 337 -6.37 9.51 12.32
N CYS A 338 -5.12 9.12 12.57
CA CYS A 338 -4.56 7.94 11.95
C CYS A 338 -5.31 6.67 12.40
N PRO A 339 -5.77 5.83 11.47
CA PRO A 339 -6.31 4.53 11.82
C PRO A 339 -5.31 3.67 12.60
N GLU A 340 -5.80 2.93 13.59
CA GLU A 340 -4.96 2.18 14.53
C GLU A 340 -4.05 1.21 13.77
N ASN A 341 -4.61 0.44 12.84
CA ASN A 341 -3.85 -0.59 12.15
C ASN A 341 -2.93 -0.02 11.08
N LEU A 342 -3.23 1.16 10.50
CA LEU A 342 -2.26 1.90 9.68
C LEU A 342 -0.98 2.21 10.48
N THR A 343 -1.12 2.75 11.69
CA THR A 343 0.04 3.05 12.56
C THR A 343 0.80 1.81 13.03
N ARG A 344 0.13 0.64 13.08
CA ARG A 344 0.75 -0.66 13.36
C ARG A 344 1.59 -1.18 12.19
N VAL A 345 1.18 -0.90 10.96
CA VAL A 345 1.97 -1.23 9.76
C VAL A 345 3.21 -0.34 9.72
N THR A 346 3.05 0.96 9.95
CA THR A 346 4.14 1.94 9.76
C THR A 346 5.08 2.04 10.93
N GLY A 347 4.63 1.76 12.15
CA GLY A 347 5.43 1.90 13.38
C GLY A 347 5.32 3.28 14.03
N CYS A 348 4.65 4.24 13.39
CA CYS A 348 4.53 5.60 13.91
C CYS A 348 3.09 5.95 14.28
N ARG A 349 2.90 6.35 15.53
CA ARG A 349 1.60 6.72 16.10
C ARG A 349 1.74 7.98 16.92
N LEU A 350 0.86 8.93 16.64
CA LEU A 350 0.71 10.13 17.45
C LEU A 350 -0.29 9.88 18.59
N ALA A 351 -0.08 10.56 19.71
CA ALA A 351 -1.09 10.64 20.75
C ALA A 351 -2.35 11.33 20.20
N PRO A 352 -3.56 10.96 20.68
CA PRO A 352 -4.79 11.60 20.22
C PRO A 352 -4.74 13.13 20.35
N GLU A 353 -5.10 13.82 19.27
CA GLU A 353 -5.22 15.28 19.22
C GLU A 353 -6.70 15.67 19.37
N ALA A 354 -7.00 16.53 20.35
CA ALA A 354 -8.38 16.91 20.63
C ALA A 354 -9.02 17.63 19.43
N GLY A 355 -10.19 17.14 19.00
CA GLY A 355 -10.96 17.73 17.90
C GLY A 355 -10.51 17.31 16.50
N LEU A 356 -9.49 16.45 16.38
CA LEU A 356 -9.13 15.84 15.10
C LEU A 356 -10.20 14.83 14.69
N ALA A 357 -10.68 14.92 13.45
CA ALA A 357 -11.75 14.05 12.96
C ALA A 357 -11.20 12.67 12.61
N LYS A 358 -11.99 11.61 12.85
CA LYS A 358 -11.73 10.29 12.27
C LYS A 358 -11.89 10.32 10.75
N VAL A 359 -11.29 9.33 10.09
CA VAL A 359 -11.57 9.04 8.68
C VAL A 359 -13.07 8.83 8.48
N ASP A 360 -13.64 9.43 7.42
CA ASP A 360 -15.04 9.26 7.08
C ASP A 360 -15.21 8.30 5.87
N PRO A 361 -15.66 7.05 6.09
CA PRO A 361 -15.84 6.07 5.02
C PRO A 361 -16.94 6.43 4.03
N LYS A 362 -17.79 7.43 4.33
CA LYS A 362 -18.88 7.87 3.44
C LYS A 362 -18.43 8.94 2.45
N VAL A 363 -17.26 9.54 2.65
CA VAL A 363 -16.71 10.56 1.76
C VAL A 363 -15.81 9.88 0.75
N THR A 364 -16.34 9.63 -0.45
CA THR A 364 -15.64 8.98 -1.56
C THR A 364 -15.70 9.77 -2.86
N THR A 365 -16.52 10.82 -2.95
CA THR A 365 -16.62 11.70 -4.13
C THR A 365 -16.24 13.14 -3.81
N VAL A 366 -15.92 13.92 -4.85
CA VAL A 366 -15.56 15.34 -4.75
C VAL A 366 -16.69 16.17 -4.13
N GLU A 367 -17.94 15.89 -4.48
CA GLU A 367 -19.12 16.59 -3.94
C GLU A 367 -19.23 16.37 -2.42
N GLN A 368 -19.03 15.12 -1.99
CA GLN A 368 -19.02 14.76 -0.56
C GLN A 368 -17.84 15.41 0.15
N ALA A 369 -16.66 15.44 -0.47
CA ALA A 369 -15.45 16.06 0.09
C ALA A 369 -15.67 17.56 0.35
N LYS A 370 -16.24 18.27 -0.63
CA LYS A 370 -16.61 19.70 -0.51
C LYS A 370 -17.60 19.91 0.64
N ALA A 371 -18.65 19.08 0.71
CA ALA A 371 -19.65 19.16 1.77
C ALA A 371 -19.06 18.86 3.17
N ALA A 372 -18.08 17.97 3.25
CA ALA A 372 -17.40 17.57 4.48
C ALA A 372 -16.21 18.49 4.86
N GLY A 373 -15.98 19.58 4.12
CA GLY A 373 -14.96 20.58 4.40
C GLY A 373 -13.53 20.14 4.09
N PHE A 374 -13.34 19.23 3.13
CA PHE A 374 -12.00 18.90 2.62
C PHE A 374 -11.46 20.09 1.81
N LEU A 375 -10.15 20.30 1.88
CA LEU A 375 -9.48 21.40 1.17
C LEU A 375 -9.02 20.94 -0.22
N SER A 376 -9.29 21.76 -1.23
CA SER A 376 -8.72 21.60 -2.58
C SER A 376 -7.34 22.27 -2.70
N GLY A 377 -6.71 22.13 -3.86
CA GLY A 377 -5.40 22.74 -4.14
C GLY A 377 -4.21 21.82 -3.83
N TYR A 378 -4.49 20.57 -3.48
CA TYR A 378 -3.48 19.54 -3.27
C TYR A 378 -3.43 18.60 -4.46
N HIS A 379 -2.33 17.88 -4.58
CA HIS A 379 -2.16 16.88 -5.63
C HIS A 379 -1.32 15.69 -5.16
N THR A 380 -1.38 14.59 -5.89
CA THR A 380 -0.50 13.44 -5.68
C THR A 380 0.59 13.39 -6.74
N THR A 381 1.77 12.95 -6.33
CA THR A 381 2.78 12.40 -7.23
C THR A 381 3.18 11.00 -6.74
N THR A 382 4.20 10.38 -7.34
CA THR A 382 4.69 9.07 -6.94
C THR A 382 6.17 9.12 -6.62
N MET A 383 6.60 8.31 -5.65
CA MET A 383 8.01 8.14 -5.31
C MET A 383 8.36 6.71 -4.90
N GLN A 384 9.63 6.38 -5.09
CA GLN A 384 10.30 5.25 -4.47
C GLN A 384 11.80 5.50 -4.54
N ASP A 385 12.36 6.25 -3.60
CA ASP A 385 13.81 6.50 -3.52
C ASP A 385 14.57 5.40 -2.74
N CYS A 386 13.82 4.55 -2.01
CA CYS A 386 14.30 3.52 -1.09
C CYS A 386 15.12 4.05 0.09
N CYS A 387 15.19 5.37 0.25
CA CYS A 387 15.90 6.01 1.33
C CYS A 387 15.24 5.65 2.65
N LYS A 388 16.02 5.67 3.73
CA LYS A 388 15.42 5.67 5.06
C LYS A 388 14.59 6.95 5.20
N PRO A 389 13.28 6.83 5.50
CA PRO A 389 12.38 7.97 5.42
C PRO A 389 12.61 8.93 6.59
N ALA A 390 12.36 10.22 6.38
CA ALA A 390 12.61 11.23 7.40
C ALA A 390 11.86 10.96 8.73
N CYS A 391 10.63 10.46 8.66
CA CYS A 391 9.83 10.19 9.86
C CYS A 391 10.21 8.88 10.58
N SER A 392 11.30 8.22 10.16
CA SER A 392 11.95 7.15 10.94
C SER A 392 12.97 7.68 11.96
N TRP A 393 13.25 8.98 11.95
CA TRP A 393 14.11 9.66 12.92
C TRP A 393 13.25 10.34 13.99
N VAL A 394 13.45 9.99 15.26
CA VAL A 394 12.65 10.56 16.35
C VAL A 394 12.80 12.08 16.44
N GLU A 395 13.95 12.64 16.06
CA GLU A 395 14.19 14.08 15.94
C GLU A 395 13.13 14.76 15.06
N LYS A 396 12.79 14.13 13.94
CA LYS A 396 11.78 14.61 12.96
C LYS A 396 10.33 14.37 13.41
N VAL A 397 10.11 13.54 14.43
CA VAL A 397 8.77 13.23 14.94
C VAL A 397 8.53 13.87 16.31
N GLY A 398 8.93 13.22 17.40
CA GLY A 398 8.70 13.72 18.77
C GLY A 398 9.84 14.55 19.35
N GLY A 399 10.97 14.62 18.66
CA GLY A 399 12.16 15.34 19.09
C GLY A 399 12.09 16.84 18.85
N ASP A 400 13.27 17.46 18.86
CA ASP A 400 13.47 18.90 18.77
C ASP A 400 12.98 19.52 17.46
N GLU A 401 13.07 18.79 16.35
CA GLU A 401 12.59 19.27 15.05
C GLU A 401 11.08 19.08 14.86
N GLY A 402 10.56 17.89 15.16
CA GLY A 402 9.16 17.54 14.92
C GLY A 402 8.19 18.03 16.00
N GLN A 403 8.59 17.95 17.27
CA GLN A 403 7.84 18.40 18.46
C GLN A 403 6.43 17.81 18.58
N LYS A 404 6.22 16.58 18.09
CA LYS A 404 4.96 15.83 18.22
C LYS A 404 4.82 15.16 19.58
N LYS A 405 3.56 14.94 19.98
CA LYS A 405 3.23 14.01 21.06
C LYS A 405 3.09 12.61 20.46
N VAL A 406 4.06 11.74 20.71
CA VAL A 406 4.12 10.40 20.13
C VAL A 406 3.72 9.33 21.14
N ASP A 407 3.19 8.22 20.64
CA ASP A 407 3.05 6.98 21.41
C ASP A 407 4.44 6.50 21.88
N PRO A 408 4.58 6.03 23.13
CA PRO A 408 5.89 5.66 23.68
C PRO A 408 6.49 4.40 23.06
N GLN A 409 5.68 3.55 22.41
CA GLN A 409 6.15 2.36 21.71
C GLN A 409 6.29 2.64 20.22
N PHE A 410 5.28 3.27 19.61
CA PHE A 410 5.22 3.50 18.17
C PHE A 410 5.68 4.92 17.82
N THR A 411 6.95 5.21 18.10
CA THR A 411 7.49 6.58 18.10
C THR A 411 7.82 7.15 16.71
N ASN A 412 8.08 6.28 15.73
CA ASN A 412 8.61 6.66 14.41
C ASN A 412 8.36 5.55 13.38
N PHE A 413 8.51 5.85 12.10
CA PHE A 413 8.40 4.82 11.07
C PHE A 413 9.45 3.72 11.23
N TYR A 414 9.06 2.47 10.95
CA TYR A 414 9.98 1.35 10.83
C TYR A 414 11.06 1.66 9.79
N THR A 415 12.28 1.24 10.12
CA THR A 415 13.40 1.19 9.18
C THR A 415 13.66 -0.26 8.83
N CYS A 416 13.95 -0.56 7.57
CA CYS A 416 14.32 -1.90 7.15
C CYS A 416 15.80 -2.03 6.85
N ASP A 417 16.34 -3.24 7.02
CA ASP A 417 17.67 -3.57 6.49
C ASP A 417 17.64 -3.82 4.98
N ALA A 418 18.80 -4.14 4.39
CA ALA A 418 18.91 -4.39 2.95
C ALA A 418 18.15 -5.64 2.47
N ASN A 419 17.69 -6.50 3.38
CA ASN A 419 16.85 -7.67 3.07
C ASN A 419 15.36 -7.37 3.33
N ASP A 420 15.00 -6.10 3.47
CA ASP A 420 13.63 -5.64 3.75
C ASP A 420 13.07 -6.17 5.08
N LYS A 421 13.95 -6.50 6.04
CA LYS A 421 13.53 -6.90 7.38
C LYS A 421 13.35 -5.67 8.27
N PRO A 422 12.17 -5.45 8.87
CA PRO A 422 11.95 -4.36 9.80
C PRO A 422 12.87 -4.48 11.02
N MET A 423 13.60 -3.40 11.32
CA MET A 423 14.40 -3.27 12.53
C MET A 423 13.47 -2.99 13.70
N THR A 424 13.30 -3.97 14.58
CA THR A 424 12.42 -3.91 15.76
C THR A 424 13.20 -4.05 17.07
N GLU A 425 12.55 -3.73 18.19
CA GLU A 425 13.03 -3.99 19.56
C GLU A 425 13.19 -5.48 19.89
#